data_AF-A0A4V4HAQ8-F1
#
_entry.id   AF-A0A4V4HAQ8-F1
#
_cell.length_a   1.000
_cell.length_b   1.000
_cell.length_c   1.000
_cell.angle_alpha   90.00
_cell.angle_beta   90.00
_cell.angle_gamma   90.00
#
_symmetry.space_group_name_H-M   'P 1'
#
loop_
_entity.id
_entity.type
_entity.pdbx_description
1 polymer ?
#
loop_
_entity_poly.entity_id
_entity_poly.type
_entity_poly.pdbx_seq_one_letter_code
_entity_poly.pdbx_strand_id
1 'polypeptide(L)'
;CNGSSYSSNGALAGLIDLSCTDESEYASIATEALSRWTDETNESNGNDFARNGGLGDLGVYLGEHFFVGNIPRWDFSVPGGIFEGNKNAFVMGAQPAAASIPAPTDTGSGNVAWLYLLRQDGELADEIYRTDTRGGVAPQSCSGSGSIQVKYVAVYWLTGGSIKN
;
A
#
# COMPACT_ATOMS: atom_id res chain seq x y z
N CYS A 1 1.11 4.30 20.49
CA CYS A 1 0.61 3.67 21.71
C CYS A 1 -0.02 4.73 22.59
N ASN A 2 -1.27 4.52 23.03
CA ASN A 2 -1.93 5.38 24.02
C ASN A 2 -2.17 4.60 25.32
N GLY A 3 -1.09 4.23 26.00
CA GLY A 3 -1.12 3.53 27.30
C GLY A 3 -1.35 2.02 27.22
N SER A 4 -2.24 1.52 26.36
CA SER A 4 -2.55 0.09 26.28
C SER A 4 -2.73 -0.48 24.87
N SER A 5 -2.97 0.37 23.86
CA SER A 5 -3.16 -0.06 22.47
C SER A 5 -2.52 0.89 21.45
N TYR A 6 -2.26 0.37 20.25
CA TYR A 6 -1.88 1.15 19.08
C TYR A 6 -3.12 1.61 18.31
N SER A 7 -3.14 2.86 17.88
CA SER A 7 -3.98 3.35 16.80
C SER A 7 -3.15 3.43 15.52
N SER A 8 -3.76 3.15 14.37
CA SER A 8 -3.11 3.35 13.08
C SER A 8 -3.10 4.83 12.72
N ASN A 9 -1.95 5.32 12.24
CA ASN A 9 -1.80 6.67 11.67
C ASN A 9 -1.75 6.63 10.13
N GLY A 10 -2.15 5.51 9.53
CA GLY A 10 -2.06 5.29 8.09
C GLY A 10 -0.86 4.45 7.67
N ALA A 11 -0.52 4.53 6.40
CA ALA A 11 0.57 3.80 5.75
C ALA A 11 1.52 4.77 5.03
N LEU A 12 2.74 4.29 4.76
CA LEU A 12 3.71 4.86 3.82
C LEU A 12 4.27 3.70 3.01
N ALA A 13 4.05 3.68 1.70
CA ALA A 13 4.46 2.57 0.84
C ALA A 13 4.77 3.02 -0.58
N GLY A 14 5.83 2.46 -1.17
CA GLY A 14 6.10 2.63 -2.59
C GLY A 14 5.21 1.71 -3.42
N LEU A 15 4.81 2.19 -4.59
CA LEU A 15 3.95 1.46 -5.52
C LEU A 15 4.79 1.03 -6.72
N ILE A 16 4.64 -0.22 -7.14
CA ILE A 16 5.27 -0.77 -8.34
C ILE A 16 4.21 -1.30 -9.31
N ASP A 17 4.55 -1.32 -10.60
CA ASP A 17 3.67 -1.83 -11.65
C ASP A 17 3.72 -3.35 -11.71
N LEU A 18 2.56 -3.98 -11.51
CA LEU A 18 2.36 -5.44 -11.63
C LEU A 18 1.62 -5.82 -12.92
N SER A 19 1.39 -4.87 -13.84
CA SER A 19 0.62 -5.12 -15.07
C SER A 19 1.26 -6.17 -16.00
N CYS A 20 2.56 -6.44 -15.83
CA CYS A 20 3.30 -7.47 -16.56
C CYS A 20 3.49 -8.77 -15.76
N THR A 21 2.94 -8.87 -14.55
CA THR A 21 2.98 -10.08 -13.72
C THR A 21 1.97 -11.11 -14.25
N ASP A 22 2.39 -12.37 -14.36
CA ASP A 22 1.50 -13.46 -14.76
C ASP A 22 0.40 -13.68 -13.71
N GLU A 23 -0.83 -13.96 -14.16
CA GLU A 23 -1.98 -14.17 -13.27
C GLU A 23 -1.72 -15.23 -12.18
N SER A 24 -0.96 -16.28 -12.53
CA SER A 24 -0.59 -17.34 -11.60
C SER A 24 0.30 -16.89 -10.43
N GLU A 25 0.97 -15.74 -10.53
CA GLU A 25 1.90 -15.24 -9.53
C GLU A 25 1.23 -14.31 -8.50
N TYR A 26 0.04 -13.77 -8.80
CA TYR A 26 -0.64 -12.81 -7.91
C TYR A 26 -0.91 -13.38 -6.51
N ALA A 27 -1.15 -14.70 -6.39
CA ALA A 27 -1.40 -15.34 -5.11
C ALA A 27 -0.18 -15.31 -4.17
N SER A 28 1.04 -15.31 -4.72
CA SER A 28 2.29 -15.38 -3.97
C SER A 28 3.09 -14.08 -3.97
N ILE A 29 2.83 -13.15 -4.89
CA ILE A 29 3.67 -11.96 -5.09
C ILE A 29 3.76 -11.08 -3.83
N ALA A 30 2.67 -10.93 -3.08
CA ALA A 30 2.68 -10.16 -1.85
C ALA A 30 3.52 -10.83 -0.74
N THR A 31 3.53 -12.18 -0.70
CA THR A 31 4.37 -12.94 0.22
C THR A 31 5.84 -12.78 -0.14
N GLU A 32 6.17 -12.89 -1.43
CA GLU A 32 7.54 -12.73 -1.92
C GLU A 32 8.07 -11.31 -1.66
N ALA A 33 7.28 -10.30 -2.00
CA ALA A 33 7.63 -8.90 -1.76
C ALA A 33 7.82 -8.59 -0.26
N LEU A 34 6.98 -9.15 0.62
CA LEU A 34 7.16 -9.00 2.06
C LEU A 34 8.44 -9.69 2.52
N SER A 35 8.70 -10.93 2.08
CA SER A 35 9.90 -11.69 2.40
C SER A 35 11.16 -10.91 2.06
N ARG A 36 11.25 -10.39 0.83
CA ARG A 36 12.36 -9.53 0.38
C ARG A 36 12.48 -8.30 1.27
N TRP A 37 11.40 -7.56 1.50
CA TRP A 37 11.48 -6.33 2.28
C TRP A 37 11.85 -6.57 3.76
N THR A 38 11.49 -7.73 4.33
CA THR A 38 11.82 -8.05 5.72
C THR A 38 13.26 -8.48 5.96
N ASP A 39 14.06 -8.69 4.92
CA ASP A 39 15.50 -8.93 5.07
C ASP A 39 16.16 -7.77 5.84
N GLU A 40 17.03 -8.11 6.79
CA GLU A 40 17.65 -7.16 7.73
C GLU A 40 18.55 -6.12 7.03
N THR A 41 19.01 -6.41 5.81
CA THR A 41 19.83 -5.47 5.03
C THR A 41 19.02 -4.41 4.29
N ASN A 42 17.70 -4.53 4.28
CA ASN A 42 16.84 -3.71 3.42
C ASN A 42 16.28 -2.47 4.10
N GLU A 43 15.99 -1.48 3.27
CA GLU A 43 15.46 -0.17 3.67
C GLU A 43 14.28 -0.31 4.64
N SER A 44 14.33 0.42 5.75
CA SER A 44 13.22 0.42 6.71
C SER A 44 11.98 1.14 6.14
N ASN A 45 12.19 2.08 5.22
CA ASN A 45 11.15 2.84 4.55
C ASN A 45 10.68 2.11 3.27
N GLY A 46 9.39 1.81 3.17
CA GLY A 46 8.82 1.11 2.02
C GLY A 46 8.86 1.91 0.71
N ASN A 47 8.83 3.25 0.76
CA ASN A 47 9.00 4.09 -0.43
C ASN A 47 10.42 3.95 -0.97
N ASP A 48 11.43 4.11 -0.11
CA ASP A 48 12.83 4.03 -0.50
C ASP A 48 13.17 2.62 -1.00
N PHE A 49 12.65 1.60 -0.32
CA PHE A 49 12.79 0.21 -0.76
C PHE A 49 12.29 0.00 -2.20
N ALA A 50 11.07 0.43 -2.51
CA ALA A 50 10.51 0.26 -3.85
C ALA A 50 11.24 1.14 -4.89
N ARG A 51 11.47 2.42 -4.57
CA ARG A 51 12.10 3.39 -5.46
C ARG A 51 13.53 3.03 -5.84
N ASN A 52 14.27 2.43 -4.91
CA ASN A 52 15.64 1.97 -5.15
C ASN A 52 15.70 0.57 -5.80
N GLY A 53 14.56 0.03 -6.25
CA GLY A 53 14.50 -1.24 -6.97
C GLY A 53 14.54 -2.47 -6.06
N GLY A 54 14.15 -2.36 -4.79
CA GLY A 54 14.10 -3.48 -3.84
C GLY A 54 13.15 -4.62 -4.25
N LEU A 55 12.19 -4.33 -5.13
CA LEU A 55 11.34 -5.33 -5.78
C LEU A 55 11.73 -5.62 -7.24
N GLY A 56 12.75 -4.93 -7.76
CA GLY A 56 13.48 -5.22 -9.01
C GLY A 56 12.62 -5.75 -10.16
N ASP A 57 12.75 -7.05 -10.39
CA ASP A 57 12.13 -7.83 -11.45
C ASP A 57 10.60 -7.96 -11.34
N LEU A 58 10.02 -7.70 -10.17
CA LEU A 58 8.58 -7.75 -9.97
C LEU A 58 7.84 -6.57 -10.58
N GLY A 59 8.49 -5.42 -10.76
CA GLY A 59 7.82 -4.25 -11.30
C GLY A 59 8.62 -2.95 -11.24
N VAL A 60 8.19 -1.98 -12.04
CA VAL A 60 8.78 -0.63 -12.10
C VAL A 60 8.10 0.27 -11.07
N TYR A 61 8.86 1.13 -10.41
CA TYR A 61 8.32 2.13 -9.49
C TYR A 61 7.34 3.07 -10.18
N LEU A 62 6.13 3.20 -9.61
CA LEU A 62 5.03 4.04 -10.13
C LEU A 62 4.86 5.33 -9.32
N GLY A 63 5.07 5.27 -8.00
CA GLY A 63 4.82 6.39 -7.10
C GLY A 63 4.68 5.97 -5.65
N GLU A 64 3.94 6.76 -4.87
CA GLU A 64 3.84 6.59 -3.42
C GLU A 64 2.39 6.45 -2.96
N HIS A 65 2.22 5.71 -1.88
CA HIS A 65 1.00 5.64 -1.09
C HIS A 65 1.26 6.21 0.30
N PHE A 66 0.48 7.21 0.70
CA PHE A 66 0.57 7.82 2.03
C PHE A 66 -0.78 8.39 2.46
N PHE A 67 -0.86 8.89 3.69
CA PHE A 67 -2.09 9.46 4.23
C PHE A 67 -1.97 10.99 4.37
N VAL A 68 -3.00 11.71 3.93
CA VAL A 68 -3.18 13.14 4.19
C VAL A 68 -4.25 13.27 5.27
N GLY A 69 -3.83 13.48 6.51
CA GLY A 69 -4.70 13.29 7.67
C GLY A 69 -5.13 11.81 7.75
N ASN A 70 -6.45 11.55 7.70
CA ASN A 70 -6.99 10.18 7.72
C ASN A 70 -7.36 9.66 6.31
N ILE A 71 -7.04 10.39 5.25
CA ILE A 71 -7.44 10.04 3.89
C ILE A 71 -6.26 9.39 3.15
N PRO A 72 -6.37 8.12 2.71
CA PRO A 72 -5.34 7.49 1.91
C PRO A 72 -5.22 8.16 0.53
N ARG A 73 -3.98 8.34 0.09
CA ARG A 73 -3.60 8.92 -1.20
C ARG A 73 -2.65 7.98 -1.93
N TRP A 74 -2.89 7.76 -3.21
CA TRP A 74 -1.95 7.14 -4.15
C TRP A 74 -1.53 8.24 -5.11
N ASP A 75 -0.23 8.49 -5.21
CA ASP A 75 0.31 9.65 -5.92
C ASP A 75 1.44 9.21 -6.85
N PHE A 76 1.19 9.30 -8.15
CA PHE A 76 2.15 8.99 -9.21
C PHE A 76 2.86 10.25 -9.74
N SER A 77 2.52 11.43 -9.20
CA SER A 77 3.10 12.72 -9.58
C SER A 77 4.37 13.09 -8.82
N VAL A 78 4.72 12.28 -7.83
CA VAL A 78 5.91 12.44 -6.98
C VAL A 78 7.22 12.39 -7.78
N PRO A 79 8.34 12.93 -7.25
CA PRO A 79 9.64 12.78 -7.88
C PRO A 79 10.03 11.31 -8.12
N GLY A 80 10.38 10.96 -9.35
CA GLY A 80 10.68 9.60 -9.80
C GLY A 80 9.45 8.74 -10.10
N GLY A 81 8.23 9.24 -9.87
CA GLY A 81 6.99 8.54 -10.22
C GLY A 81 6.71 8.55 -11.72
N ILE A 82 5.86 7.63 -12.19
CA ILE A 82 5.61 7.43 -13.63
C ILE A 82 4.94 8.65 -14.31
N PHE A 83 4.27 9.50 -13.53
CA PHE A 83 3.64 10.74 -13.98
C PHE A 83 4.23 11.97 -13.29
N GLU A 84 5.53 11.93 -12.97
CA GLU A 84 6.23 13.01 -12.27
C GLU A 84 5.87 14.41 -12.81
N GLY A 85 5.46 15.31 -11.92
CA GLY A 85 5.09 16.68 -12.24
C GLY A 85 3.65 16.87 -12.75
N ASN A 86 2.92 15.80 -13.09
CA ASN A 86 1.49 15.89 -13.39
C ASN A 86 0.69 16.00 -12.10
N LYS A 87 0.36 17.24 -11.70
CA LYS A 87 -0.38 17.55 -10.47
C LYS A 87 -1.73 16.83 -10.29
N ASN A 88 -2.30 16.25 -11.34
CA ASN A 88 -3.57 15.52 -11.27
C ASN A 88 -3.36 14.00 -11.07
N ALA A 89 -2.15 13.48 -11.27
CA ALA A 89 -1.80 12.06 -11.24
C ALA A 89 -1.74 11.48 -9.82
N PHE A 90 -2.81 11.69 -9.07
CA PHE A 90 -3.06 11.08 -7.78
C PHE A 90 -4.54 10.69 -7.66
N VAL A 91 -4.84 9.88 -6.66
CA VAL A 91 -6.22 9.65 -6.20
C VAL A 91 -6.23 9.61 -4.67
N MET A 92 -7.24 10.25 -4.08
CA MET A 92 -7.56 10.12 -2.66
C MET A 92 -8.82 9.29 -2.50
N GLY A 93 -8.76 8.28 -1.64
CA GLY A 93 -9.84 7.29 -1.48
C GLY A 93 -10.68 7.53 -0.22
N ALA A 94 -11.99 7.36 -0.33
CA ALA A 94 -12.92 7.31 0.79
C ALA A 94 -13.58 5.92 0.87
N GLN A 95 -13.69 5.38 2.09
CA GLN A 95 -14.29 4.05 2.29
C GLN A 95 -15.83 4.13 2.25
N PRO A 96 -16.50 3.34 1.38
CA PRO A 96 -17.93 3.10 1.47
C PRO A 96 -18.31 2.43 2.80
N ALA A 97 -19.54 2.65 3.26
CA ALA A 97 -20.04 2.14 4.55
C ALA A 97 -19.96 0.61 4.72
N ALA A 98 -19.81 -0.18 3.64
CA ALA A 98 -19.76 -1.65 3.67
C ALA A 98 -18.39 -2.25 3.27
N ALA A 99 -17.35 -1.46 3.03
CA ALA A 99 -16.26 -1.85 2.15
C ALA A 99 -14.95 -2.33 2.82
N SER A 100 -15.05 -3.08 3.91
CA SER A 100 -13.91 -3.74 4.55
C SER A 100 -14.21 -5.20 4.80
N ILE A 101 -13.35 -6.10 4.32
CA ILE A 101 -13.50 -7.54 4.45
C ILE A 101 -12.23 -8.11 5.10
N PRO A 102 -12.34 -9.00 6.11
CA PRO A 102 -11.16 -9.65 6.67
C PRO A 102 -10.30 -10.32 5.58
N ALA A 103 -8.97 -10.22 5.71
CA ALA A 103 -8.07 -10.92 4.81
C ALA A 103 -8.25 -12.44 4.91
N PRO A 104 -8.12 -13.20 3.81
CA PRO A 104 -8.17 -14.65 3.82
C PRO A 104 -7.15 -15.27 4.79
N THR A 105 -7.58 -16.22 5.62
CA THR A 105 -6.77 -16.80 6.69
C THR A 105 -5.79 -17.88 6.22
N ASP A 106 -6.01 -18.43 5.03
CA ASP A 106 -5.11 -19.38 4.37
C ASP A 106 -3.75 -18.76 4.00
N THR A 107 -3.69 -17.42 3.92
CA THR A 107 -2.45 -16.66 3.72
C THR A 107 -1.76 -16.23 5.02
N GLY A 108 -2.19 -16.79 6.17
CA GLY A 108 -1.66 -16.50 7.50
C GLY A 108 -2.55 -15.60 8.35
N SER A 109 -2.20 -15.49 9.63
CA SER A 109 -2.82 -14.55 10.56
C SER A 109 -2.05 -13.23 10.61
N GLY A 110 -2.72 -12.13 10.96
CA GLY A 110 -2.06 -10.81 11.10
C GLY A 110 -1.97 -9.98 9.81
N ASN A 111 -2.79 -10.29 8.81
CA ASN A 111 -2.92 -9.51 7.58
C ASN A 111 -4.03 -8.45 7.75
N VAL A 112 -3.75 -7.20 7.34
CA VAL A 112 -4.78 -6.14 7.36
C VAL A 112 -5.92 -6.44 6.41
N ALA A 113 -7.13 -5.98 6.74
CA ALA A 113 -8.33 -6.22 5.94
C ALA A 113 -8.19 -5.76 4.48
N TRP A 114 -8.89 -6.42 3.58
CA TRP A 114 -9.09 -5.95 2.22
C TRP A 114 -10.07 -4.80 2.22
N LEU A 115 -9.85 -3.84 1.31
CA LEU A 115 -10.65 -2.62 1.23
C LEU A 115 -11.14 -2.40 -0.20
N TYR A 116 -12.31 -1.79 -0.29
CA TYR A 116 -12.75 -1.12 -1.51
C TYR A 116 -12.97 0.35 -1.16
N LEU A 117 -12.49 1.25 -2.02
CA LEU A 117 -12.57 2.70 -1.81
C LEU A 117 -13.03 3.36 -3.11
N LEU A 118 -13.80 4.43 -2.96
CA LEU A 118 -14.19 5.29 -4.06
C LEU A 118 -13.32 6.55 -4.06
N ARG A 119 -13.07 7.09 -5.25
CA ARG A 119 -12.39 8.37 -5.39
C ARG A 119 -13.17 9.47 -4.68
N GLN A 120 -12.45 10.20 -3.84
CA GLN A 120 -12.86 11.47 -3.26
C GLN A 120 -12.26 12.66 -4.02
N ASP A 121 -11.00 12.53 -4.48
CA ASP A 121 -10.28 13.59 -5.20
C ASP A 121 -9.17 12.99 -6.11
N GLY A 122 -8.66 13.78 -7.05
CA GLY A 122 -7.66 13.39 -8.05
C GLY A 122 -8.25 12.81 -9.33
N GLU A 123 -7.40 12.36 -10.25
CA GLU A 123 -7.81 11.82 -11.56
C GLU A 123 -7.21 10.43 -11.86
N LEU A 124 -6.35 9.89 -10.97
CA LEU A 124 -5.61 8.64 -11.19
C LEU A 124 -6.50 7.40 -11.27
N ALA A 125 -7.57 7.34 -10.49
CA ALA A 125 -8.51 6.23 -10.47
C ALA A 125 -9.87 6.69 -9.94
N ASP A 126 -10.95 6.01 -10.32
CA ASP A 126 -12.28 6.18 -9.72
C ASP A 126 -12.53 5.16 -8.59
N GLU A 127 -11.95 3.97 -8.70
CA GLU A 127 -12.11 2.86 -7.76
C GLU A 127 -10.74 2.31 -7.35
N ILE A 128 -10.61 1.98 -6.07
CA ILE A 128 -9.40 1.39 -5.50
C ILE A 128 -9.76 0.13 -4.71
N TYR A 129 -9.15 -0.99 -5.09
CA TYR A 129 -9.26 -2.24 -4.33
C TYR A 129 -7.91 -2.56 -3.71
N ARG A 130 -7.90 -2.90 -2.42
CA ARG A 130 -6.74 -3.45 -1.73
C ARG A 130 -6.98 -4.93 -1.47
N THR A 131 -6.18 -5.79 -2.09
CA THR A 131 -6.24 -7.25 -1.93
C THR A 131 -4.87 -7.81 -1.52
N ASP A 132 -4.82 -9.11 -1.29
CA ASP A 132 -3.59 -9.89 -1.09
C ASP A 132 -2.63 -9.29 -0.05
N THR A 133 -3.20 -8.80 1.05
CA THR A 133 -2.44 -8.16 2.12
C THR A 133 -1.57 -9.18 2.87
N ARG A 134 -0.34 -8.77 3.21
CA ARG A 134 0.57 -9.50 4.10
C ARG A 134 1.08 -8.57 5.20
N GLY A 135 0.86 -8.93 6.46
CA GLY A 135 1.27 -8.12 7.62
C GLY A 135 0.42 -6.88 7.87
N GLY A 136 1.02 -5.88 8.52
CA GLY A 136 0.40 -4.58 8.82
C GLY A 136 -0.51 -4.52 10.05
N VAL A 137 -0.85 -5.66 10.67
CA VAL A 137 -1.60 -5.66 11.93
C VAL A 137 -0.66 -5.31 13.08
N ALA A 138 -0.96 -4.22 13.80
CA ALA A 138 -0.20 -3.83 14.97
C ALA A 138 -0.35 -4.86 16.12
N PRO A 139 0.67 -5.01 16.98
CA PRO A 139 0.54 -5.80 18.20
C PRO A 139 -0.68 -5.36 19.02
N GLN A 140 -1.38 -6.32 19.64
CA GLN A 140 -2.60 -6.02 20.39
C GLN A 140 -2.37 -5.14 21.62
N SER A 141 -1.15 -5.14 22.16
CA SER A 141 -0.80 -4.38 23.35
C SER A 141 0.55 -3.68 23.19
N CYS A 142 0.72 -2.61 23.96
CA CYS A 142 1.97 -1.89 24.07
C CYS A 142 2.17 -1.42 25.51
N SER A 143 3.43 -1.38 25.95
CA SER A 143 3.83 -0.77 27.21
C SER A 143 4.53 0.55 26.92
N GLY A 144 3.96 1.66 27.39
CA GLY A 144 4.57 2.99 27.30
C GLY A 144 4.03 3.87 26.17
N SER A 145 4.83 4.85 25.77
CA SER A 145 4.48 5.85 24.75
C SER A 145 5.44 5.74 23.56
N GLY A 146 4.90 5.71 22.35
CA GLY A 146 5.71 5.63 21.13
C GLY A 146 4.91 5.22 19.90
N SER A 147 5.49 5.48 18.73
CA SER A 147 5.06 4.95 17.44
C SER A 147 5.90 3.73 17.06
N ILE A 148 5.29 2.83 16.29
CA ILE A 148 5.98 1.73 15.64
C ILE A 148 5.63 1.78 14.15
N GLN A 149 6.46 1.15 13.34
CA GLN A 149 6.12 0.82 11.96
C GLN A 149 5.98 -0.69 11.87
N VAL A 150 4.91 -1.14 11.23
CA VAL A 150 4.67 -2.56 10.96
C VAL A 150 4.73 -2.72 9.45
N LYS A 151 5.71 -3.52 8.99
CA LYS A 151 5.87 -3.79 7.56
C LYS A 151 4.60 -4.49 7.05
N TYR A 152 4.12 -4.05 5.88
CA TYR A 152 3.02 -4.70 5.18
C TYR A 152 3.20 -4.57 3.67
N VAL A 153 2.67 -5.54 2.94
CA VAL A 153 2.54 -5.49 1.48
C VAL A 153 1.07 -5.71 1.13
N ALA A 154 0.62 -5.11 0.03
CA ALA A 154 -0.70 -5.34 -0.53
C ALA A 154 -0.67 -5.17 -2.05
N VAL A 155 -1.63 -5.80 -2.73
CA VAL A 155 -1.89 -5.56 -4.15
C VAL A 155 -3.00 -4.51 -4.24
N TYR A 156 -2.80 -3.51 -5.11
CA TYR A 156 -3.77 -2.46 -5.37
C TYR A 156 -4.25 -2.52 -6.81
N TRP A 157 -5.57 -2.47 -6.98
CA TRP A 157 -6.21 -2.32 -8.27
C TRP A 157 -6.78 -0.92 -8.36
N LEU A 158 -6.29 -0.12 -9.29
CA LEU A 158 -6.71 1.26 -9.55
C LEU A 158 -7.41 1.30 -10.91
N THR A 159 -8.73 1.54 -10.94
CA THR A 159 -9.53 1.45 -12.19
C THR A 159 -10.34 2.73 -12.45
N GLY A 160 -10.77 2.93 -13.70
CA GLY A 160 -11.64 4.05 -14.10
C GLY A 160 -10.97 5.42 -14.22
N GLY A 161 -9.65 5.52 -13.97
CA GLY A 161 -8.90 6.78 -14.05
C GLY A 161 -8.99 7.48 -15.41
N SER A 162 -8.68 8.78 -15.40
CA SER A 162 -8.77 9.66 -16.59
C SER A 162 -7.48 10.41 -16.91
N ILE A 163 -6.39 10.09 -16.18
CA ILE A 163 -5.06 10.63 -16.45
C ILE A 163 -4.66 10.36 -17.89
N LYS A 164 -4.19 11.41 -18.56
CA LYS A 164 -3.55 11.32 -19.86
C LYS A 164 -2.07 11.61 -19.69
N ASN A 165 -1.23 10.87 -20.42
CA ASN A 165 0.18 11.21 -20.65
C ASN A 165 0.30 12.59 -21.28
#